data_AF-A0A5N6DTH4-F1
#
_entry.id   AF-A0A5N6DTH4-F1
#
_cell.length_a   1.000
_cell.length_b   1.000
_cell.length_c   1.000
_cell.angle_alpha   90.00
_cell.angle_beta   90.00
_cell.angle_gamma   90.00
#
_symmetry.space_group_name_H-M   'P 1'
#
loop_
_entity.id
_entity.type
_entity.pdbx_description
1 polymer ?
#
loop_
_entity_poly.entity_id
_entity_poly.type
_entity_poly.pdbx_seq_one_letter_code
_entity_poly.pdbx_strand_id
1 'polypeptide(L)'
;MKLMRPIPWSEINNKLDNLVYIDGDNGTRLNTLQSHILQLRQGVQVSSLGEDAQQQLRQLLGHSETAVKRMAQQRILDALAFRTIRGRINAVEEAHHQTFRWMFEEKSASSTRDDIPLRHSEEYRQDVAGRLFTDWLSCGQGIFHITGKLGSGKSTLMKFLYNHPRTRQELEHWAGDRKLVFANFFFWKSGHELQKSIKGLLQSILHDLLAQCPELITAVFPKHWDQVYGGPSNVPSEIEFQPYEIREAFRRSIKDGALYHKSRFCFFIDGLDEYQETHQDDFKTMVELLWSWTDIAPEGVKICVSSREYNVFLNAFPPESRIRVQYLTRSDMESYVLDKLQDVDHPTKERLVSQIIHRASGIFLWVALVVKSIRERIEDGCAFLAICSIPFNRPSVRRRTRLSNSS
;
A
#
# COMPACT_ATOMS: atom_id res chain seq x y z
N MET A 1 36.28 45.40 -9.53
CA MET A 1 35.54 44.17 -9.88
C MET A 1 34.73 43.73 -8.67
N LYS A 2 33.40 43.71 -8.75
CA LYS A 2 32.55 43.19 -7.67
C LYS A 2 32.78 41.68 -7.57
N LEU A 3 33.34 41.24 -6.45
CA LEU A 3 33.43 39.83 -6.07
C LEU A 3 32.01 39.27 -5.98
N MET A 4 31.63 38.40 -6.93
CA MET A 4 30.42 37.58 -6.79
C MET A 4 30.60 36.75 -5.52
N ARG A 5 29.66 36.89 -4.58
CA ARG A 5 29.61 36.02 -3.39
C ARG A 5 29.45 34.57 -3.88
N PRO A 6 30.20 33.60 -3.32
CA PRO A 6 30.00 32.19 -3.61
C PRO A 6 28.56 31.82 -3.25
N ILE A 7 27.86 31.18 -4.20
CA ILE A 7 26.51 30.67 -3.99
C ILE A 7 26.59 29.62 -2.87
N PRO A 8 25.76 29.71 -1.82
CA PRO A 8 25.73 28.71 -0.76
C PRO A 8 25.49 27.31 -1.33
N TRP A 9 26.30 26.33 -0.94
CA TRP A 9 26.23 24.97 -1.49
C TRP A 9 24.87 24.26 -1.24
N SER A 10 24.12 24.67 -0.23
CA SER A 10 22.73 24.26 0.00
C SER A 10 21.80 24.66 -1.15
N GLU A 11 22.09 25.79 -1.80
CA GLU A 11 21.32 26.31 -2.93
C GLU A 11 21.65 25.56 -4.24
N ILE A 12 22.87 25.04 -4.37
CA ILE A 12 23.28 24.17 -5.48
C ILE A 12 22.67 22.77 -5.32
N ASN A 13 22.66 22.21 -4.10
CA ASN A 13 21.96 20.96 -3.81
C ASN A 13 20.46 21.06 -4.10
N ASN A 14 19.80 22.14 -3.64
CA ASN A 14 18.40 22.36 -3.98
C ASN A 14 18.17 22.52 -5.49
N LYS A 15 19.10 23.14 -6.25
CA LYS A 15 18.99 23.23 -7.71
C LYS A 15 19.20 21.88 -8.40
N LEU A 16 20.10 21.04 -7.91
CA LEU A 16 20.33 19.69 -8.43
C LEU A 16 19.17 18.76 -8.09
N ASP A 17 18.64 18.82 -6.87
CA ASP A 17 17.45 18.09 -6.47
C ASP A 17 16.24 18.57 -7.29
N ASN A 18 16.09 19.87 -7.54
CA ASN A 18 15.05 20.41 -8.44
C ASN A 18 15.22 19.93 -9.89
N LEU A 19 16.45 19.72 -10.39
CA LEU A 19 16.67 19.19 -11.75
C LEU A 19 16.21 17.73 -11.91
N VAL A 20 16.13 16.96 -10.81
CA VAL A 20 15.60 15.59 -10.79
C VAL A 20 14.06 15.57 -10.88
N TYR A 21 13.39 16.64 -10.45
CA TYR A 21 11.92 16.71 -10.36
C TYR A 21 11.23 17.54 -11.47
N ILE A 22 11.97 18.14 -12.42
CA ILE A 22 11.38 18.93 -13.51
C ILE A 22 10.98 18.01 -14.67
N ASP A 23 9.68 17.96 -14.94
CA ASP A 23 9.06 17.26 -16.08
C ASP A 23 9.70 17.69 -17.43
N GLY A 24 10.17 16.71 -18.20
CA GLY A 24 10.97 16.90 -19.42
C GLY A 24 11.87 15.70 -19.72
N ASP A 25 12.46 15.64 -20.93
CA ASP A 25 13.27 14.51 -21.41
C ASP A 25 14.51 14.23 -20.54
N ASN A 26 14.30 13.44 -19.49
CA ASN A 26 15.30 13.01 -18.51
C ASN A 26 16.44 12.21 -19.17
N GLY A 27 16.24 11.65 -20.36
CA GLY A 27 17.26 10.88 -21.09
C GLY A 27 18.32 11.79 -21.67
N THR A 28 17.90 12.83 -22.39
CA THR A 28 18.82 13.84 -22.95
C THR A 28 19.60 14.58 -21.87
N ARG A 29 18.94 14.91 -20.74
CA ARG A 29 19.62 15.54 -19.58
C ARG A 29 20.68 14.62 -18.98
N LEU A 30 20.34 13.33 -18.78
CA LEU A 30 21.28 12.34 -18.25
C LEU A 30 22.50 12.18 -19.17
N ASN A 31 22.29 12.07 -20.48
CA ASN A 31 23.36 11.98 -21.48
C ASN A 31 24.27 13.20 -21.46
N THR A 32 23.69 14.40 -21.34
CA THR A 32 24.45 15.65 -21.29
C THR A 32 25.30 15.73 -20.02
N LEU A 33 24.73 15.38 -18.86
CA LEU A 33 25.45 15.34 -17.59
C LEU A 33 26.57 14.29 -17.59
N GLN A 34 26.30 13.08 -18.08
CA GLN A 34 27.32 12.04 -18.23
C GLN A 34 28.47 12.49 -19.14
N SER A 35 28.15 13.20 -20.25
CA SER A 35 29.15 13.76 -21.17
C SER A 35 30.02 14.83 -20.51
N HIS A 36 29.40 15.77 -19.75
CA HIS A 36 30.14 16.78 -19.01
C HIS A 36 31.04 16.18 -17.92
N ILE A 37 30.57 15.14 -17.21
CA ILE A 37 31.38 14.44 -16.20
C ILE A 37 32.60 13.77 -16.85
N LEU A 38 32.43 13.13 -18.01
CA LEU A 38 33.53 12.54 -18.78
C LEU A 38 34.58 13.57 -19.18
N GLN A 39 34.15 14.73 -19.71
CA GLN A 39 35.05 15.82 -20.07
C GLN A 39 35.78 16.40 -18.85
N LEU A 40 35.07 16.62 -17.74
CA LEU A 40 35.67 17.11 -16.50
C LEU A 40 36.69 16.12 -15.94
N ARG A 41 36.39 14.81 -15.93
CA ARG A 41 37.33 13.75 -15.50
C ARG A 41 38.63 13.78 -16.31
N GLN A 42 38.54 13.94 -17.63
CA GLN A 42 39.70 14.08 -18.50
C GLN A 42 40.49 15.36 -18.18
N GLY A 43 39.82 16.49 -17.94
CA GLY A 43 40.46 17.75 -17.57
C GLY A 43 41.20 17.73 -16.21
N VAL A 44 40.68 17.02 -15.22
CA VAL A 44 41.32 16.86 -13.89
C VAL A 44 42.63 16.08 -13.99
N GLN A 45 42.70 15.10 -14.89
CA GLN A 45 43.88 14.26 -15.09
C GLN A 45 45.03 15.00 -15.81
N VAL A 46 44.73 16.10 -16.52
CA VAL A 46 45.65 16.73 -17.48
C VAL A 46 46.27 18.05 -16.97
N SER A 47 45.88 18.57 -15.80
CA SER A 47 46.15 19.97 -15.44
C SER A 47 47.17 20.22 -14.31
N SER A 48 48.00 21.27 -14.50
CA SER A 48 48.98 21.85 -13.54
C SER A 48 48.34 22.68 -12.42
N LEU A 49 47.18 22.25 -11.91
CA LEU A 49 46.41 22.99 -10.90
C LEU A 49 47.02 22.81 -9.51
N GLY A 50 46.87 23.83 -8.64
CA GLY A 50 47.19 23.73 -7.22
C GLY A 50 46.28 22.74 -6.49
N GLU A 51 46.75 22.17 -5.37
CA GLU A 51 46.07 21.10 -4.61
C GLU A 51 44.63 21.47 -4.21
N ASP A 52 44.40 22.71 -3.76
CA ASP A 52 43.07 23.19 -3.37
C ASP A 52 42.06 23.18 -4.53
N ALA A 53 42.51 23.59 -5.72
CA ALA A 53 41.68 23.60 -6.92
C ALA A 53 41.37 22.17 -7.41
N GLN A 54 42.35 21.26 -7.30
CA GLN A 54 42.12 19.83 -7.58
C GLN A 54 41.12 19.22 -6.59
N GLN A 55 41.19 19.57 -5.31
CA GLN A 55 40.27 19.07 -4.30
C GLN A 55 38.84 19.57 -4.53
N GLN A 56 38.65 20.85 -4.85
CA GLN A 56 37.35 21.41 -5.21
C GLN A 56 36.75 20.74 -6.45
N LEU A 57 37.58 20.48 -7.47
CA LEU A 57 37.13 19.84 -8.71
C LEU A 57 36.73 18.37 -8.50
N ARG A 58 37.48 17.63 -7.66
CA ARG A 58 37.11 16.27 -7.24
C ARG A 58 35.80 16.24 -6.47
N GLN A 59 35.56 17.20 -5.58
CA GLN A 59 34.28 17.32 -4.89
C GLN A 59 33.15 17.57 -5.89
N LEU A 60 33.28 18.52 -6.82
CA LEU A 60 32.27 18.78 -7.85
C LEU A 60 31.97 17.56 -8.72
N LEU A 61 33.01 16.79 -9.10
CA LEU A 61 32.86 15.53 -9.81
C LEU A 61 32.05 14.51 -9.01
N GLY A 62 32.37 14.30 -7.73
CA GLY A 62 31.66 13.36 -6.87
C GLY A 62 30.17 13.68 -6.72
N HIS A 63 29.81 14.96 -6.59
CA HIS A 63 28.41 15.40 -6.53
C HIS A 63 27.71 15.18 -7.87
N SER A 64 28.38 15.47 -8.98
CA SER A 64 27.84 15.26 -10.33
C SER A 64 27.59 13.78 -10.61
N GLU A 65 28.50 12.90 -10.21
CA GLU A 65 28.34 11.44 -10.31
C GLU A 65 27.18 10.93 -9.46
N THR A 66 27.01 11.49 -8.26
CA THR A 66 25.86 11.17 -7.40
C THR A 66 24.55 11.60 -8.03
N ALA A 67 24.51 12.78 -8.67
CA ALA A 67 23.33 13.27 -9.38
C ALA A 67 22.97 12.38 -10.58
N VAL A 68 23.95 12.00 -11.41
CA VAL A 68 23.76 11.07 -12.53
C VAL A 68 23.26 9.71 -12.04
N LYS A 69 23.81 9.20 -10.93
CA LYS A 69 23.35 7.95 -10.32
C LYS A 69 21.88 8.05 -9.92
N ARG A 70 21.49 9.13 -9.21
CA ARG A 70 20.09 9.36 -8.81
C ARG A 70 19.15 9.47 -10.01
N MET A 71 19.55 10.18 -11.05
CA MET A 71 18.76 10.30 -12.28
C MET A 71 18.58 8.93 -12.98
N ALA A 72 19.63 8.12 -13.05
CA ALA A 72 19.53 6.77 -13.59
C ALA A 72 18.59 5.87 -12.77
N GLN A 73 18.67 5.95 -11.43
CA GLN A 73 17.75 5.26 -10.52
C GLN A 73 16.30 5.71 -10.74
N GLN A 74 16.07 7.02 -10.84
CA GLN A 74 14.74 7.58 -11.07
C GLN A 74 14.15 7.14 -12.40
N ARG A 75 14.94 7.09 -13.49
CA ARG A 75 14.46 6.60 -14.79
C ARG A 75 13.97 5.15 -14.73
N ILE A 76 14.67 4.28 -13.99
CA ILE A 76 14.26 2.89 -13.81
C ILE A 76 12.98 2.82 -12.96
N LEU A 77 12.86 3.65 -11.92
CA LEU A 77 11.62 3.74 -11.12
C LEU A 77 10.44 4.23 -11.95
N ASP A 78 10.62 5.29 -12.74
CA ASP A 78 9.58 5.85 -13.62
C ASP A 78 9.08 4.81 -14.63
N ALA A 79 9.99 3.98 -15.16
CA ALA A 79 9.65 2.90 -16.07
C ALA A 79 8.93 1.71 -15.39
N LEU A 80 9.13 1.51 -14.08
CA LEU A 80 8.35 0.56 -13.29
C LEU A 80 6.98 1.12 -12.91
N ALA A 81 6.86 2.44 -12.79
CA ALA A 81 5.58 3.07 -12.51
C ALA A 81 4.60 2.84 -13.68
N PHE A 82 3.32 2.74 -13.35
CA PHE A 82 2.24 2.77 -14.32
C PHE A 82 1.13 3.67 -13.81
N ARG A 83 0.36 4.25 -14.73
CA ARG A 83 -0.62 5.31 -14.42
C ARG A 83 -1.55 4.99 -13.24
N THR A 84 -1.93 3.73 -13.08
CA THR A 84 -2.90 3.28 -12.06
C THR A 84 -2.28 2.53 -10.88
N ILE A 85 -0.96 2.62 -10.68
CA ILE A 85 -0.22 1.92 -9.62
C ILE A 85 -0.75 2.21 -8.21
N ARG A 86 -1.21 3.43 -7.95
CA ARG A 86 -1.92 3.83 -6.72
C ARG A 86 -3.42 4.02 -6.89
N GLY A 87 -3.94 3.78 -8.09
CA GLY A 87 -5.32 4.13 -8.44
C GLY A 87 -6.34 3.42 -7.54
N ARG A 88 -6.11 2.14 -7.24
CA ARG A 88 -7.08 1.37 -6.44
C ARG A 88 -7.08 1.77 -4.98
N ILE A 89 -5.92 1.84 -4.31
CA ILE A 89 -5.85 2.24 -2.90
C ILE A 89 -6.40 3.67 -2.69
N ASN A 90 -6.13 4.58 -3.62
CA ASN A 90 -6.65 5.95 -3.57
C ASN A 90 -8.18 6.01 -3.73
N ALA A 91 -8.76 5.10 -4.53
CA ALA A 91 -10.20 5.01 -4.74
C ALA A 91 -10.96 4.31 -3.60
N VAL A 92 -10.26 3.66 -2.66
CA VAL A 92 -10.90 3.11 -1.46
C VAL A 92 -11.24 4.25 -0.52
N GLU A 93 -12.52 4.36 -0.12
CA GLU A 93 -12.98 5.36 0.84
C GLU A 93 -12.28 5.20 2.20
N GLU A 94 -12.03 6.32 2.88
CA GLU A 94 -11.53 6.30 4.24
C GLU A 94 -12.56 5.68 5.20
N ALA A 95 -12.06 5.00 6.23
CA ALA A 95 -12.92 4.52 7.30
C ALA A 95 -13.62 5.71 7.97
N HIS A 96 -14.87 5.51 8.41
CA HIS A 96 -15.51 6.47 9.30
C HIS A 96 -14.63 6.66 10.55
N HIS A 97 -14.55 7.88 11.08
CA HIS A 97 -13.56 8.26 12.10
C HIS A 97 -13.62 7.43 13.40
N GLN A 98 -14.71 6.71 13.66
CA GLN A 98 -14.89 5.80 14.80
C GLN A 98 -14.71 4.32 14.47
N THR A 99 -14.60 3.96 13.19
CA THR A 99 -14.53 2.57 12.71
C THR A 99 -13.10 2.04 12.81
N PHE A 100 -12.96 0.76 13.18
CA PHE A 100 -11.67 0.05 13.32
C PHE A 100 -10.72 0.53 14.42
N ARG A 101 -11.10 1.51 15.25
CA ARG A 101 -10.22 1.98 16.34
C ARG A 101 -9.79 0.86 17.29
N TRP A 102 -10.70 -0.07 17.52
CA TRP A 102 -10.50 -1.29 18.31
C TRP A 102 -9.34 -2.18 17.83
N MET A 103 -8.81 -2.00 16.61
CA MET A 103 -7.61 -2.71 16.14
C MET A 103 -6.36 -2.39 16.98
N PHE A 104 -6.28 -1.16 17.51
CA PHE A 104 -5.09 -0.62 18.16
C PHE A 104 -5.37 0.04 19.51
N GLU A 105 -6.63 0.16 19.93
CA GLU A 105 -6.97 0.69 21.25
C GLU A 105 -6.74 -0.38 22.32
N GLU A 106 -5.85 -0.09 23.28
CA GLU A 106 -5.73 -0.86 24.50
C GLU A 106 -6.86 -0.47 25.44
N LYS A 107 -7.78 -1.40 25.72
CA LYS A 107 -8.78 -1.16 26.76
C LYS A 107 -8.09 -1.20 28.11
N SER A 108 -8.10 -0.07 28.82
CA SER A 108 -7.73 -0.01 30.24
C SER A 108 -8.52 -1.07 30.99
N ALA A 109 -7.83 -1.99 31.67
CA ALA A 109 -8.38 -3.07 32.50
C ALA A 109 -9.10 -2.52 33.76
N SER A 110 -10.07 -1.64 33.54
CA SER A 110 -10.86 -0.93 34.55
C SER A 110 -12.30 -1.45 34.64
N SER A 111 -12.66 -2.48 33.87
CA SER A 111 -13.80 -3.33 34.20
C SER A 111 -13.41 -4.16 35.42
N THR A 112 -14.08 -3.88 36.54
CA THR A 112 -14.16 -4.67 37.76
C THR A 112 -14.00 -6.18 37.49
N ARG A 113 -13.22 -6.85 38.34
CA ARG A 113 -12.84 -8.29 38.27
C ARG A 113 -14.01 -9.29 38.22
N ASP A 114 -15.26 -8.84 38.18
CA ASP A 114 -16.46 -9.67 38.28
C ASP A 114 -17.22 -9.82 36.95
N ASP A 115 -16.93 -9.03 35.91
CA ASP A 115 -17.56 -9.19 34.59
C ASP A 115 -16.58 -9.83 33.61
N ILE A 116 -16.55 -11.17 33.57
CA ILE A 116 -15.87 -11.90 32.48
C ILE A 116 -16.63 -11.55 31.19
N PRO A 117 -16.02 -10.83 30.22
CA PRO A 117 -16.69 -10.58 28.95
C PRO A 117 -17.05 -11.93 28.35
N LEU A 118 -18.35 -12.13 28.07
CA LEU A 118 -18.82 -13.35 27.44
C LEU A 118 -17.93 -13.61 26.22
N ARG A 119 -17.31 -14.79 26.14
CA ARG A 119 -16.37 -15.18 25.05
C ARG A 119 -16.97 -15.05 23.64
N HIS A 120 -18.28 -14.83 23.54
CA HIS A 120 -19.04 -14.64 22.32
C HIS A 120 -19.39 -13.18 21.99
N SER A 121 -19.08 -12.23 22.88
CA SER A 121 -19.29 -10.81 22.62
C SER A 121 -18.46 -10.34 21.42
N GLU A 122 -18.93 -9.31 20.72
CA GLU A 122 -18.14 -8.67 19.67
C GLU A 122 -16.88 -8.02 20.26
N GLU A 123 -17.00 -7.36 21.41
CA GLU A 123 -15.88 -6.68 22.06
C GLU A 123 -14.71 -7.62 22.35
N TYR A 124 -14.99 -8.82 22.88
CA TYR A 124 -13.96 -9.83 23.08
C TYR A 124 -13.30 -10.26 21.76
N ARG A 125 -14.08 -10.41 20.69
CA ARG A 125 -13.56 -10.77 19.36
C ARG A 125 -12.71 -9.66 18.74
N GLN A 126 -13.11 -8.40 18.92
CA GLN A 126 -12.34 -7.23 18.49
C GLN A 126 -10.99 -7.16 19.22
N ASP A 127 -11.02 -7.32 20.54
CA ASP A 127 -9.85 -7.33 21.40
C ASP A 127 -8.87 -8.47 21.05
N VAL A 128 -9.37 -9.69 20.81
CA VAL A 128 -8.56 -10.81 20.31
C VAL A 128 -8.00 -10.51 18.91
N ALA A 129 -8.79 -9.94 18.00
CA ALA A 129 -8.35 -9.62 16.66
C ALA A 129 -7.25 -8.52 16.63
N GLY A 130 -7.40 -7.48 17.45
CA GLY A 130 -6.41 -6.41 17.60
C GLY A 130 -5.08 -6.93 18.16
N ARG A 131 -5.13 -7.76 19.21
CA ARG A 131 -3.93 -8.44 19.72
C ARG A 131 -3.30 -9.35 18.69
N LEU A 132 -4.08 -10.20 18.03
CA LEU A 132 -3.56 -11.14 17.03
C LEU A 132 -2.83 -10.41 15.90
N PHE A 133 -3.38 -9.29 15.43
CA PHE A 133 -2.74 -8.47 14.42
C PHE A 133 -1.48 -7.77 14.94
N THR A 134 -1.53 -7.18 16.13
CA THR A 134 -0.39 -6.50 16.76
C THR A 134 0.76 -7.47 17.04
N ASP A 135 0.46 -8.66 17.57
CA ASP A 135 1.42 -9.73 17.81
C ASP A 135 2.06 -10.19 16.49
N TRP A 136 1.26 -10.31 15.42
CA TRP A 136 1.79 -10.62 14.10
C TRP A 136 2.71 -9.51 13.58
N LEU A 137 2.39 -8.23 13.78
CA LEU A 137 3.23 -7.11 13.35
C LEU A 137 4.58 -7.08 14.07
N SER A 138 4.59 -7.21 15.40
CA SER A 138 5.79 -7.02 16.24
C SER A 138 6.67 -8.28 16.32
N CYS A 139 6.07 -9.46 16.50
CA CYS A 139 6.78 -10.69 16.86
C CYS A 139 6.50 -11.87 15.92
N GLY A 140 5.38 -11.84 15.19
CA GLY A 140 4.99 -12.93 14.29
C GLY A 140 5.83 -13.04 13.02
N GLN A 141 5.44 -13.96 12.14
CA GLN A 141 6.08 -14.24 10.86
C GLN A 141 5.03 -14.63 9.81
N GLY A 142 5.44 -14.68 8.54
CA GLY A 142 4.59 -15.22 7.48
C GLY A 142 3.43 -14.31 7.08
N ILE A 143 2.29 -14.95 6.79
CA ILE A 143 1.12 -14.31 6.16
C ILE A 143 -0.02 -14.12 7.18
N PHE A 144 -0.54 -12.90 7.28
CA PHE A 144 -1.76 -12.58 8.02
C PHE A 144 -2.93 -12.37 7.06
N HIS A 145 -4.07 -13.01 7.35
CA HIS A 145 -5.22 -13.03 6.45
C HIS A 145 -6.43 -12.25 7.01
N ILE A 146 -6.85 -11.21 6.28
CA ILE A 146 -8.09 -10.48 6.53
C ILE A 146 -9.16 -11.00 5.57
N THR A 147 -10.15 -11.71 6.09
CA THR A 147 -11.23 -12.26 5.25
C THR A 147 -12.59 -11.70 5.58
N GLY A 148 -13.54 -11.91 4.66
CA GLY A 148 -14.92 -11.56 4.89
C GLY A 148 -15.77 -11.34 3.64
N LYS A 149 -17.05 -11.05 3.89
CA LYS A 149 -18.08 -10.91 2.86
C LYS A 149 -17.78 -9.75 1.89
N LEU A 150 -18.39 -9.81 0.70
CA LEU A 150 -18.39 -8.66 -0.20
C LEU A 150 -19.06 -7.47 0.48
N GLY A 151 -18.40 -6.31 0.46
CA GLY A 151 -18.91 -5.09 1.09
C GLY A 151 -18.82 -5.06 2.62
N SER A 152 -18.08 -5.98 3.27
CA SER A 152 -17.88 -5.96 4.72
C SER A 152 -16.89 -4.91 5.22
N GLY A 153 -16.17 -4.23 4.33
CA GLY A 153 -15.16 -3.23 4.69
C GLY A 153 -13.70 -3.72 4.68
N LYS A 154 -13.38 -4.85 4.03
CA LYS A 154 -12.01 -5.40 3.98
C LYS A 154 -10.98 -4.40 3.40
N SER A 155 -11.23 -3.85 2.21
CA SER A 155 -10.29 -2.89 1.59
C SER A 155 -10.16 -1.61 2.41
N THR A 156 -11.26 -1.16 3.03
CA THR A 156 -11.25 -0.02 3.96
C THR A 156 -10.41 -0.32 5.20
N LEU A 157 -10.52 -1.52 5.78
CA LEU A 157 -9.66 -1.98 6.87
C LEU A 157 -8.20 -2.08 6.42
N MET A 158 -7.93 -2.65 5.25
CA MET A 158 -6.57 -2.78 4.72
C MET A 158 -5.91 -1.41 4.53
N LYS A 159 -6.65 -0.42 3.99
CA LYS A 159 -6.18 0.97 3.85
C LYS A 159 -5.95 1.61 5.22
N PHE A 160 -6.90 1.45 6.15
CA PHE A 160 -6.78 1.93 7.53
C PHE A 160 -5.50 1.39 8.18
N LEU A 161 -5.29 0.06 8.15
CA LEU A 161 -4.12 -0.57 8.76
C LEU A 161 -2.82 -0.13 8.08
N TYR A 162 -2.78 -0.07 6.75
CA TYR A 162 -1.59 0.37 6.04
C TYR A 162 -1.18 1.80 6.40
N ASN A 163 -2.15 2.70 6.56
CA ASN A 163 -1.90 4.11 6.88
C ASN A 163 -1.78 4.40 8.39
N HIS A 164 -2.09 3.43 9.26
CA HIS A 164 -2.14 3.67 10.70
C HIS A 164 -0.72 3.78 11.28
N PRO A 165 -0.41 4.84 12.07
CA PRO A 165 0.92 5.04 12.65
C PRO A 165 1.41 3.86 13.48
N ARG A 166 0.52 3.24 14.27
CA ARG A 166 0.87 2.07 15.09
C ARG A 166 1.32 0.88 14.25
N THR A 167 0.76 0.64 13.07
CA THR A 167 1.24 -0.43 12.17
C THR A 167 2.72 -0.25 11.83
N ARG A 168 3.09 0.98 11.47
CA ARG A 168 4.48 1.30 11.15
C ARG A 168 5.38 1.15 12.37
N GLN A 169 4.94 1.65 13.54
CA GLN A 169 5.70 1.53 14.79
C GLN A 169 5.99 0.07 15.16
N GLU A 170 4.99 -0.81 15.11
CA GLU A 170 5.15 -2.23 15.43
C GLU A 170 6.06 -2.95 14.40
N LEU A 171 5.97 -2.58 13.12
CA LEU A 171 6.86 -3.11 12.08
C LEU A 171 8.30 -2.59 12.19
N GLU A 172 8.49 -1.34 12.61
CA GLU A 172 9.81 -0.77 12.90
C GLU A 172 10.42 -1.47 14.13
N HIS A 173 9.61 -1.78 15.14
CA HIS A 173 10.05 -2.61 16.26
C HIS A 173 10.50 -4.00 15.80
N TRP A 174 9.71 -4.66 14.95
CA TRP A 174 10.09 -5.94 14.32
C TRP A 174 11.37 -5.84 13.49
N ALA A 175 11.57 -4.72 12.79
CA ALA A 175 12.75 -4.51 11.96
C ALA A 175 14.03 -4.35 12.78
N GLY A 176 13.93 -3.78 13.98
CA GLY A 176 15.06 -3.46 14.85
C GLY A 176 15.96 -2.41 14.18
N ASP A 177 17.27 -2.66 14.14
CA ASP A 177 18.24 -1.75 13.50
C ASP A 177 18.21 -1.81 11.95
N ARG A 178 17.35 -2.67 11.37
CA ARG A 178 17.22 -2.84 9.93
C ARG A 178 16.22 -1.85 9.37
N LYS A 179 16.42 -1.46 8.11
CA LYS A 179 15.49 -0.60 7.39
C LYS A 179 14.17 -1.34 7.10
N LEU A 180 13.05 -0.80 7.55
CA LEU A 180 11.74 -1.26 7.12
C LEU A 180 11.46 -0.78 5.69
N VAL A 181 11.17 -1.71 4.80
CA VAL A 181 10.62 -1.44 3.46
C VAL A 181 9.17 -1.85 3.44
N PHE A 182 8.29 -0.90 3.17
CA PHE A 182 6.85 -1.07 3.27
C PHE A 182 6.18 -0.82 1.92
N ALA A 183 5.44 -1.79 1.41
CA ALA A 183 4.79 -1.70 0.11
C ALA A 183 3.34 -2.19 0.16
N ASN A 184 2.53 -1.73 -0.78
CA ASN A 184 1.15 -2.18 -0.91
C ASN A 184 0.76 -2.42 -2.36
N PHE A 185 -0.23 -3.29 -2.54
CA PHE A 185 -0.90 -3.49 -3.81
C PHE A 185 -2.37 -3.84 -3.56
N PHE A 186 -3.27 -3.19 -4.30
CA PHE A 186 -4.70 -3.43 -4.19
C PHE A 186 -5.21 -3.94 -5.53
N PHE A 187 -5.59 -5.21 -5.56
CA PHE A 187 -6.21 -5.80 -6.74
C PHE A 187 -7.53 -5.09 -7.05
N TRP A 188 -7.81 -4.96 -8.34
CA TRP A 188 -9.08 -4.43 -8.82
C TRP A 188 -9.52 -5.12 -10.09
N LYS A 189 -10.51 -6.01 -9.97
CA LYS A 189 -10.99 -6.82 -11.11
C LYS A 189 -11.59 -5.97 -12.23
N SER A 190 -12.19 -4.84 -11.88
CA SER A 190 -12.73 -3.86 -12.82
C SER A 190 -11.70 -2.83 -13.30
N GLY A 191 -10.45 -2.93 -12.83
CA GLY A 191 -9.35 -2.06 -13.23
C GLY A 191 -8.64 -2.50 -14.51
N HIS A 192 -7.54 -1.80 -14.81
CA HIS A 192 -6.66 -2.16 -15.92
C HIS A 192 -5.93 -3.49 -15.67
N GLU A 193 -5.38 -4.10 -16.73
CA GLU A 193 -4.68 -5.40 -16.68
C GLU A 193 -3.63 -5.51 -15.55
N LEU A 194 -2.84 -4.46 -15.31
CA LEU A 194 -1.86 -4.48 -14.22
C LEU A 194 -2.50 -4.49 -12.82
N GLN A 195 -3.69 -3.93 -12.64
CA GLN A 195 -4.38 -3.92 -11.34
C GLN A 195 -5.03 -5.28 -11.01
N LYS A 196 -5.06 -6.22 -11.94
CA LYS A 196 -5.67 -7.55 -11.75
C LYS A 196 -4.74 -8.71 -12.07
N SER A 197 -3.43 -8.48 -12.21
CA SER A 197 -2.45 -9.50 -12.62
C SER A 197 -1.25 -9.60 -11.67
N ILE A 198 -0.59 -10.77 -11.67
CA ILE A 198 0.66 -10.99 -10.92
C ILE A 198 1.76 -10.03 -11.41
N LYS A 199 1.83 -9.73 -12.72
CA LYS A 199 2.80 -8.74 -13.24
C LYS A 199 2.66 -7.41 -12.52
N GLY A 200 1.46 -6.87 -12.42
CA GLY A 200 1.26 -5.58 -11.75
C GLY A 200 1.46 -5.63 -10.24
N LEU A 201 1.15 -6.75 -9.58
CA LEU A 201 1.52 -6.97 -8.18
C LEU A 201 3.03 -6.86 -7.98
N LEU A 202 3.81 -7.65 -8.73
CA LEU A 202 5.27 -7.68 -8.62
C LEU A 202 5.90 -6.35 -9.00
N GLN A 203 5.43 -5.73 -10.09
CA GLN A 203 5.91 -4.44 -10.57
C GLN A 203 5.65 -3.32 -9.56
N SER A 204 4.48 -3.32 -8.90
CA SER A 204 4.15 -2.32 -7.88
C SER A 204 5.01 -2.48 -6.63
N ILE A 205 5.21 -3.72 -6.16
CA ILE A 205 6.07 -3.97 -4.99
C ILE A 205 7.54 -3.66 -5.32
N LEU A 206 8.02 -4.04 -6.52
CA LEU A 206 9.38 -3.67 -6.97
C LEU A 206 9.58 -2.17 -7.00
N HIS A 207 8.62 -1.42 -7.55
CA HIS A 207 8.67 0.03 -7.56
C HIS A 207 8.84 0.59 -6.14
N ASP A 208 8.03 0.13 -5.18
CA ASP A 208 8.08 0.60 -3.79
C ASP A 208 9.37 0.22 -3.07
N LEU A 209 9.83 -1.01 -3.31
CA LEU A 209 11.06 -1.54 -2.75
C LEU A 209 12.26 -0.74 -3.26
N LEU A 210 12.34 -0.48 -4.57
CA LEU A 210 13.45 0.24 -5.18
C LEU A 210 13.40 1.74 -4.91
N ALA A 211 12.23 2.33 -4.72
CA ALA A 211 12.10 3.71 -4.28
C ALA A 211 12.63 3.90 -2.86
N GLN A 212 12.39 2.91 -1.98
CA GLN A 212 12.90 2.92 -0.62
C GLN A 212 14.37 2.50 -0.55
N CYS A 213 14.81 1.55 -1.37
CA CYS A 213 16.18 1.03 -1.42
C CYS A 213 16.77 1.12 -2.84
N PRO A 214 17.11 2.34 -3.33
CA PRO A 214 17.63 2.54 -4.69
C PRO A 214 18.94 1.81 -5.00
N GLU A 215 19.70 1.44 -3.96
CA GLU A 215 20.90 0.63 -4.06
C GLU A 215 20.65 -0.78 -4.63
N LEU A 216 19.41 -1.28 -4.58
CA LEU A 216 19.05 -2.61 -5.06
C LEU A 216 18.85 -2.66 -6.58
N ILE A 217 18.69 -1.52 -7.23
CA ILE A 217 18.45 -1.43 -8.67
C ILE A 217 19.55 -2.15 -9.46
N THR A 218 20.81 -2.00 -9.05
CA THR A 218 21.95 -2.66 -9.72
C THR A 218 21.92 -4.17 -9.59
N ALA A 219 21.37 -4.70 -8.49
CA ALA A 219 21.29 -6.13 -8.24
C ALA A 219 20.10 -6.76 -8.97
N VAL A 220 18.95 -6.08 -9.00
CA VAL A 220 17.72 -6.66 -9.57
C VAL A 220 17.56 -6.38 -11.06
N PHE A 221 18.07 -5.24 -11.55
CA PHE A 221 18.03 -4.83 -12.96
C PHE A 221 19.43 -4.49 -13.52
N PRO A 222 20.44 -5.38 -13.44
CA PRO A 222 21.81 -5.07 -13.85
C PRO A 222 21.90 -4.63 -15.33
N LYS A 223 21.19 -5.32 -16.22
CA LYS A 223 21.17 -4.97 -17.65
C LYS A 223 20.64 -3.56 -17.92
N HIS A 224 19.52 -3.20 -17.29
CA HIS A 224 18.92 -1.87 -17.47
C HIS A 224 19.76 -0.80 -16.77
N TRP A 225 20.37 -1.14 -15.62
CA TRP A 225 21.32 -0.27 -14.96
C TRP A 225 22.50 0.06 -15.88
N ASP A 226 23.12 -0.93 -16.49
CA ASP A 226 24.25 -0.73 -17.40
C ASP A 226 23.84 0.07 -18.66
N GLN A 227 22.62 -0.14 -19.17
CA GLN A 227 22.09 0.65 -20.30
C GLN A 227 21.86 2.13 -19.96
N VAL A 228 21.42 2.43 -18.73
CA VAL A 228 21.08 3.80 -18.32
C VAL A 228 22.28 4.54 -17.73
N TYR A 229 23.14 3.84 -16.98
CA TYR A 229 24.28 4.41 -16.26
C TYR A 229 25.63 4.17 -16.97
N GLY A 230 25.72 3.22 -17.90
CA GLY A 230 26.99 2.77 -18.52
C GLY A 230 27.65 3.76 -19.49
N GLY A 231 27.05 4.92 -19.76
CA GLY A 231 27.70 6.01 -20.48
C GLY A 231 26.73 6.80 -21.39
N PRO A 232 27.22 7.90 -22.00
CA PRO A 232 26.40 8.85 -22.77
C PRO A 232 25.88 8.32 -24.12
N SER A 233 26.10 7.04 -24.42
CA SER A 233 25.72 6.42 -25.69
C SER A 233 24.64 5.36 -25.44
N ASN A 234 23.48 5.54 -26.08
CA ASN A 234 22.34 4.60 -26.09
C ASN A 234 21.46 4.55 -24.84
N VAL A 235 21.35 5.62 -24.03
CA VAL A 235 20.27 5.69 -23.04
C VAL A 235 18.92 5.66 -23.78
N PRO A 236 18.10 4.61 -23.65
CA PRO A 236 16.83 4.51 -24.36
C PRO A 236 15.91 5.66 -23.98
N SER A 237 15.12 6.17 -24.93
CA SER A 237 14.10 7.18 -24.65
C SER A 237 13.07 6.66 -23.64
N GLU A 238 12.68 5.39 -23.80
CA GLU A 238 11.76 4.66 -22.93
C GLU A 238 12.36 3.31 -22.52
N ILE A 239 12.12 2.90 -21.28
CA ILE A 239 12.48 1.58 -20.77
C ILE A 239 11.18 0.80 -20.62
N GLU A 240 11.11 -0.37 -21.27
CA GLU A 240 9.96 -1.27 -21.12
C GLU A 240 10.41 -2.59 -20.50
N PHE A 241 9.80 -2.95 -19.37
CA PHE A 241 10.08 -4.21 -18.70
C PHE A 241 9.14 -5.32 -19.20
N GLN A 242 9.75 -6.38 -19.72
CA GLN A 242 9.02 -7.58 -20.08
C GLN A 242 8.54 -8.32 -18.82
N PRO A 243 7.42 -9.07 -18.88
CA PRO A 243 6.86 -9.76 -17.72
C PRO A 243 7.87 -10.70 -17.01
N TYR A 244 8.73 -11.37 -17.78
CA TYR A 244 9.76 -12.27 -17.23
C TYR A 244 10.84 -11.50 -16.47
N GLU A 245 11.18 -10.27 -16.90
CA GLU A 245 12.18 -9.42 -16.26
C GLU A 245 11.69 -8.92 -14.91
N ILE A 246 10.41 -8.53 -14.83
CA ILE A 246 9.75 -8.17 -13.56
C ILE A 246 9.76 -9.34 -12.59
N ARG A 247 9.39 -10.55 -13.04
CA ARG A 247 9.40 -11.75 -12.19
C ARG A 247 10.81 -12.08 -11.70
N GLU A 248 11.79 -12.03 -12.59
CA GLU A 248 13.18 -12.34 -12.26
C GLU A 248 13.80 -11.28 -11.33
N ALA A 249 13.52 -10.00 -11.55
CA ALA A 249 13.97 -8.92 -10.68
C ALA A 249 13.36 -9.04 -9.27
N PHE A 250 12.06 -9.32 -9.17
CA PHE A 250 11.41 -9.57 -7.89
C PHE A 250 12.03 -10.78 -7.20
N ARG A 251 12.22 -11.89 -7.93
CA ARG A 251 12.87 -13.09 -7.39
C ARG A 251 14.26 -12.78 -6.84
N ARG A 252 15.07 -11.95 -7.51
CA ARG A 252 16.38 -11.51 -7.01
C ARG A 252 16.25 -10.67 -5.74
N SER A 253 15.26 -9.76 -5.69
CA SER A 253 15.01 -8.92 -4.50
C SER A 253 14.63 -9.73 -3.26
N ILE A 254 14.01 -10.91 -3.44
CA ILE A 254 13.61 -11.79 -2.33
C ILE A 254 14.65 -12.87 -2.02
N LYS A 255 15.42 -13.36 -3.01
CA LYS A 255 16.40 -14.44 -2.77
C LYS A 255 17.76 -13.97 -2.30
N ASP A 256 18.07 -12.69 -2.43
CA ASP A 256 19.35 -12.17 -1.95
C ASP A 256 19.33 -12.03 -0.42
N GLY A 257 19.86 -13.05 0.25
CA GLY A 257 19.98 -13.12 1.70
C GLY A 257 20.70 -11.92 2.32
N ALA A 258 21.62 -11.29 1.58
CA ALA A 258 22.36 -10.13 2.05
C ALA A 258 21.46 -8.92 2.30
N LEU A 259 20.32 -8.84 1.60
CA LEU A 259 19.35 -7.75 1.77
C LEU A 259 18.68 -7.79 3.12
N TYR A 260 18.43 -8.99 3.65
CA TYR A 260 17.76 -9.16 4.93
C TYR A 260 18.64 -8.86 6.14
N HIS A 261 19.95 -8.69 5.95
CA HIS A 261 20.83 -8.13 6.98
C HIS A 261 20.61 -6.63 7.15
N LYS A 262 20.19 -5.93 6.11
CA LYS A 262 20.03 -4.46 6.11
C LYS A 262 18.58 -4.02 6.16
N SER A 263 17.65 -4.86 5.70
CA SER A 263 16.25 -4.50 5.53
C SER A 263 15.29 -5.61 5.95
N ARG A 264 14.08 -5.21 6.32
CA ARG A 264 12.92 -6.10 6.52
C ARG A 264 11.77 -5.62 5.64
N PHE A 265 11.03 -6.56 5.04
CA PHE A 265 10.01 -6.25 4.05
C PHE A 265 8.62 -6.59 4.60
N CYS A 266 7.69 -5.66 4.48
CA CYS A 266 6.29 -5.92 4.79
C CYS A 266 5.38 -5.46 3.63
N PHE A 267 4.52 -6.37 3.17
CA PHE A 267 3.65 -6.15 2.01
C PHE A 267 2.18 -6.26 2.39
N PHE A 268 1.39 -5.26 2.00
CA PHE A 268 -0.07 -5.25 2.18
C PHE A 268 -0.74 -5.49 0.83
N ILE A 269 -1.40 -6.63 0.66
CA ILE A 269 -1.97 -7.07 -0.61
C ILE A 269 -3.49 -7.26 -0.46
N ASP A 270 -4.27 -6.28 -0.92
CA ASP A 270 -5.73 -6.30 -0.83
C ASP A 270 -6.36 -7.04 -2.02
N GLY A 271 -7.40 -7.83 -1.73
CA GLY A 271 -8.32 -8.34 -2.75
C GLY A 271 -7.78 -9.49 -3.58
N LEU A 272 -7.19 -10.52 -2.98
CA LEU A 272 -6.73 -11.70 -3.73
C LEU A 272 -7.85 -12.35 -4.57
N ASP A 273 -9.12 -12.26 -4.14
CA ASP A 273 -10.27 -12.74 -4.92
C ASP A 273 -10.60 -11.90 -6.17
N GLU A 274 -9.96 -10.74 -6.32
CA GLU A 274 -10.06 -9.85 -7.48
C GLU A 274 -8.96 -10.09 -8.52
N TYR A 275 -8.01 -10.98 -8.24
CA TYR A 275 -7.04 -11.45 -9.23
C TYR A 275 -7.76 -12.08 -10.44
N GLN A 276 -7.27 -11.77 -11.63
CA GLN A 276 -7.74 -12.34 -12.89
C GLN A 276 -6.89 -13.56 -13.23
N GLU A 277 -7.43 -14.75 -12.94
CA GLU A 277 -6.81 -16.02 -13.31
C GLU A 277 -6.60 -16.12 -14.82
N THR A 278 -5.56 -16.86 -15.18
CA THR A 278 -5.17 -17.17 -16.56
C THR A 278 -5.14 -18.69 -16.76
N HIS A 279 -4.84 -19.15 -17.96
CA HIS A 279 -4.64 -20.59 -18.21
C HIS A 279 -3.41 -21.17 -17.49
N GLN A 280 -2.45 -20.33 -17.07
CA GLN A 280 -1.18 -20.75 -16.48
C GLN A 280 -1.12 -20.50 -14.96
N ASP A 281 -1.72 -19.38 -14.52
CA ASP A 281 -1.69 -18.93 -13.14
C ASP A 281 -3.14 -18.81 -12.63
N ASP A 282 -3.47 -19.56 -11.58
CA ASP A 282 -4.77 -19.55 -10.90
C ASP A 282 -4.62 -18.96 -9.47
N PHE A 283 -5.70 -18.95 -8.67
CA PHE A 283 -5.62 -18.49 -7.28
C PHE A 283 -4.62 -19.29 -6.43
N LYS A 284 -4.44 -20.58 -6.71
CA LYS A 284 -3.52 -21.45 -5.98
C LYS A 284 -2.07 -21.08 -6.32
N THR A 285 -1.75 -20.88 -7.60
CA THR A 285 -0.43 -20.40 -8.03
C THR A 285 -0.07 -19.07 -7.36
N MET A 286 -1.02 -18.13 -7.25
CA MET A 286 -0.79 -16.88 -6.55
C MET A 286 -0.53 -17.09 -5.05
N VAL A 287 -1.28 -17.97 -4.38
CA VAL A 287 -1.06 -18.33 -2.98
C VAL A 287 0.31 -18.97 -2.77
N GLU A 288 0.69 -19.94 -3.61
CA GLU A 288 1.99 -20.62 -3.57
C GLU A 288 3.13 -19.61 -3.77
N LEU A 289 2.94 -18.64 -4.67
CA LEU A 289 3.89 -17.55 -4.87
C LEU A 289 4.08 -16.72 -3.58
N LEU A 290 3.00 -16.32 -2.91
CA LEU A 290 3.10 -15.53 -1.67
C LEU A 290 3.79 -16.30 -0.54
N TRP A 291 3.44 -17.58 -0.35
CA TRP A 291 4.12 -18.44 0.63
C TRP A 291 5.59 -18.62 0.30
N SER A 292 5.94 -18.78 -0.99
CA SER A 292 7.35 -18.90 -1.39
C SER A 292 8.20 -17.71 -0.93
N TRP A 293 7.65 -16.50 -0.86
CA TRP A 293 8.39 -15.32 -0.41
C TRP A 293 8.68 -15.37 1.09
N THR A 294 7.72 -15.80 1.88
CA THR A 294 7.89 -15.96 3.33
C THR A 294 8.74 -17.19 3.66
N ASP A 295 8.69 -18.24 2.85
CA ASP A 295 9.51 -19.45 3.06
C ASP A 295 10.99 -19.21 2.76
N ILE A 296 11.28 -18.40 1.72
CA ILE A 296 12.66 -18.00 1.38
C ILE A 296 13.25 -17.11 2.48
N ALA A 297 12.43 -16.26 3.12
CA ALA A 297 12.87 -15.27 4.09
C ALA A 297 11.90 -15.14 5.28
N PRO A 298 11.81 -16.17 6.15
CA PRO A 298 10.78 -16.26 7.20
C PRO A 298 10.85 -15.14 8.24
N GLU A 299 12.06 -14.67 8.53
CA GLU A 299 12.28 -13.52 9.41
C GLU A 299 12.39 -12.19 8.64
N GLY A 300 12.49 -12.25 7.31
CA GLY A 300 12.78 -11.12 6.43
C GLY A 300 11.54 -10.50 5.79
N VAL A 301 10.47 -11.29 5.63
CA VAL A 301 9.27 -10.91 4.88
C VAL A 301 8.01 -11.20 5.70
N LYS A 302 7.14 -10.19 5.80
CA LYS A 302 5.76 -10.30 6.30
C LYS A 302 4.77 -9.91 5.22
N ILE A 303 3.63 -10.60 5.13
CA ILE A 303 2.59 -10.26 4.17
C ILE A 303 1.23 -10.19 4.86
N CYS A 304 0.54 -9.05 4.77
CA CYS A 304 -0.87 -8.95 5.12
C CYS A 304 -1.69 -9.08 3.83
N VAL A 305 -2.61 -10.04 3.77
CA VAL A 305 -3.45 -10.27 2.60
C VAL A 305 -4.93 -10.11 2.94
N SER A 306 -5.74 -9.65 1.98
CA SER A 306 -7.20 -9.71 2.11
C SER A 306 -7.85 -10.52 1.00
N SER A 307 -8.96 -11.21 1.33
CA SER A 307 -9.79 -11.87 0.32
C SER A 307 -11.20 -12.19 0.80
N ARG A 308 -12.10 -12.58 -0.11
CA ARG A 308 -13.35 -13.26 0.22
C ARG A 308 -13.10 -14.65 0.81
N GLU A 309 -14.14 -15.20 1.44
CA GLU A 309 -14.16 -16.54 2.04
C GLU A 309 -14.25 -17.66 0.98
N TYR A 310 -13.34 -17.66 -0.02
CA TYR A 310 -13.21 -18.76 -0.97
C TYR A 310 -12.33 -19.87 -0.38
N ASN A 311 -12.68 -21.13 -0.63
CA ASN A 311 -11.99 -22.29 -0.07
C ASN A 311 -10.48 -22.29 -0.34
N VAL A 312 -10.05 -21.87 -1.54
CA VAL A 312 -8.62 -21.75 -1.88
C VAL A 312 -7.84 -20.89 -0.88
N PHE A 313 -8.41 -19.77 -0.41
CA PHE A 313 -7.78 -18.91 0.57
C PHE A 313 -7.98 -19.42 2.00
N LEU A 314 -9.19 -19.94 2.31
CA LEU A 314 -9.47 -20.42 3.66
C LEU A 314 -8.65 -21.65 4.05
N ASN A 315 -8.31 -22.50 3.07
CA ASN A 315 -7.48 -23.68 3.24
C ASN A 315 -5.99 -23.33 3.24
N ALA A 316 -5.58 -22.27 2.53
CA ALA A 316 -4.19 -21.90 2.36
C ALA A 316 -3.60 -21.07 3.51
N PHE A 317 -4.40 -20.24 4.17
CA PHE A 317 -3.94 -19.41 5.28
C PHE A 317 -4.45 -19.99 6.60
N PRO A 318 -3.67 -20.03 7.68
CA PRO A 318 -4.11 -20.62 8.96
C PRO A 318 -5.18 -19.76 9.66
N PRO A 319 -6.14 -20.36 10.40
CA PRO A 319 -7.10 -19.61 11.20
C PRO A 319 -6.45 -18.83 12.36
N GLU A 320 -5.28 -19.28 12.83
CA GLU A 320 -4.50 -18.64 13.90
C GLU A 320 -3.91 -17.29 13.49
N SER A 321 -3.82 -16.98 12.20
CA SER A 321 -3.34 -15.69 11.68
C SER A 321 -4.41 -15.03 10.81
N ARG A 322 -5.68 -15.16 11.23
CA ARG A 322 -6.81 -14.71 10.43
C ARG A 322 -7.88 -13.98 11.23
N ILE A 323 -8.38 -12.89 10.65
CA ILE A 323 -9.55 -12.18 11.17
C ILE A 323 -10.68 -12.15 10.13
N ARG A 324 -11.92 -12.13 10.62
CA ARG A 324 -13.14 -12.12 9.79
C ARG A 324 -13.94 -10.85 10.00
N VAL A 325 -13.81 -9.89 9.07
CA VAL A 325 -14.29 -8.51 9.24
C VAL A 325 -15.80 -8.42 9.55
N GLN A 326 -16.63 -9.26 8.92
CA GLN A 326 -18.08 -9.23 9.10
C GLN A 326 -18.57 -9.55 10.53
N TYR A 327 -17.67 -10.05 11.39
CA TYR A 327 -17.96 -10.40 12.78
C TYR A 327 -17.37 -9.40 13.80
N LEU A 328 -16.73 -8.33 13.32
CA LEU A 328 -15.97 -7.37 14.12
C LEU A 328 -16.44 -5.92 13.94
N THR A 329 -17.43 -5.66 13.08
CA THR A 329 -17.83 -4.31 12.66
C THR A 329 -19.29 -3.97 12.95
N ARG A 330 -19.99 -4.77 13.76
CA ARG A 330 -21.38 -4.51 14.12
C ARG A 330 -21.51 -3.21 14.92
N SER A 331 -20.72 -3.03 15.98
CA SER A 331 -20.63 -1.78 16.73
C SER A 331 -20.21 -0.60 15.85
N ASP A 332 -19.22 -0.79 14.97
CA ASP A 332 -18.80 0.25 14.01
C ASP A 332 -19.93 0.69 13.08
N MET A 333 -20.72 -0.26 12.56
CA MET A 333 -21.89 0.02 11.73
C MET A 333 -22.97 0.78 12.52
N GLU A 334 -23.18 0.45 13.79
CA GLU A 334 -24.14 1.12 14.67
C GLU A 334 -23.74 2.58 14.91
N SER A 335 -22.49 2.81 15.30
CA SER A 335 -21.93 4.16 15.46
C SER A 335 -22.03 4.98 14.18
N TYR A 336 -21.77 4.38 13.02
CA TYR A 336 -21.95 5.03 11.73
C TYR A 336 -23.40 5.46 11.46
N VAL A 337 -24.39 4.61 11.75
CA VAL A 337 -25.81 4.96 11.53
C VAL A 337 -26.23 6.07 12.48
N LEU A 338 -25.83 5.98 13.76
CA LEU A 338 -26.15 6.97 14.78
C LEU A 338 -25.57 8.35 14.44
N ASP A 339 -24.30 8.41 14.04
CA ASP A 339 -23.62 9.63 13.58
C ASP A 339 -24.34 10.26 12.38
N LYS A 340 -24.65 9.45 11.35
CA LYS A 340 -25.28 9.95 10.12
C LYS A 340 -26.74 10.34 10.27
N LEU A 341 -27.41 9.89 11.34
CA LEU A 341 -28.79 10.24 11.67
C LEU A 341 -28.86 11.10 12.93
N GLN A 342 -27.77 11.75 13.35
CA GLN A 342 -27.71 12.52 14.60
C GLN A 342 -28.81 13.59 14.68
N ASP A 343 -29.11 14.27 13.57
CA ASP A 343 -30.10 15.35 13.50
C ASP A 343 -31.56 14.87 13.50
N VAL A 344 -31.77 13.55 13.43
CA VAL A 344 -33.11 12.96 13.55
C VAL A 344 -33.45 12.78 15.02
N ASP A 345 -34.35 13.62 15.52
CA ASP A 345 -34.97 13.47 16.83
C ASP A 345 -36.34 12.78 16.70
N HIS A 346 -36.34 11.45 16.81
CA HIS A 346 -37.57 10.66 16.71
C HIS A 346 -37.53 9.41 17.60
N PRO A 347 -38.59 9.09 18.37
CA PRO A 347 -38.60 7.95 19.31
C PRO A 347 -38.30 6.58 18.70
N THR A 348 -38.60 6.36 17.42
CA THR A 348 -38.30 5.09 16.71
C THR A 348 -36.90 5.03 16.09
N LYS A 349 -36.03 6.04 16.27
CA LYS A 349 -34.67 6.04 15.72
C LYS A 349 -33.86 4.84 16.16
N GLU A 350 -33.85 4.52 17.45
CA GLU A 350 -33.13 3.36 18.00
C GLU A 350 -33.62 2.04 17.41
N ARG A 351 -34.95 1.89 17.28
CA ARG A 351 -35.56 0.72 16.63
C ARG A 351 -35.12 0.59 15.18
N LEU A 352 -35.06 1.71 14.43
CA LEU A 352 -34.60 1.73 13.05
C LEU A 352 -33.11 1.33 12.95
N VAL A 353 -32.26 1.88 13.82
CA VAL A 353 -30.83 1.53 13.90
C VAL A 353 -30.69 0.02 14.11
N SER A 354 -31.33 -0.54 15.13
CA SER A 354 -31.29 -1.97 15.43
C SER A 354 -31.73 -2.84 14.24
N GLN A 355 -32.79 -2.43 13.53
CA GLN A 355 -33.25 -3.12 12.32
C GLN A 355 -32.24 -3.08 11.17
N ILE A 356 -31.60 -1.93 10.95
CA ILE A 356 -30.55 -1.77 9.93
C ILE A 356 -29.39 -2.71 10.25
N ILE A 357 -28.86 -2.64 11.47
CA ILE A 357 -27.70 -3.44 11.89
C ILE A 357 -27.99 -4.95 11.83
N HIS A 358 -29.19 -5.37 12.26
CA HIS A 358 -29.60 -6.76 12.15
C HIS A 358 -29.63 -7.25 10.69
N ARG A 359 -30.20 -6.44 9.77
CA ARG A 359 -30.33 -6.81 8.35
C ARG A 359 -29.02 -6.75 7.56
N ALA A 360 -28.09 -5.90 7.99
CA ALA A 360 -26.78 -5.75 7.37
C ALA A 360 -26.00 -7.07 7.34
N SER A 361 -26.13 -7.89 8.39
CA SER A 361 -25.43 -9.17 8.54
C SER A 361 -23.92 -9.09 8.24
N GLY A 362 -23.29 -8.00 8.69
CA GLY A 362 -21.85 -7.73 8.52
C GLY A 362 -21.46 -7.16 7.15
N ILE A 363 -22.41 -6.59 6.39
CA ILE A 363 -22.14 -5.92 5.11
C ILE A 363 -22.24 -4.40 5.31
N PHE A 364 -21.11 -3.76 5.60
CA PHE A 364 -21.01 -2.31 5.85
C PHE A 364 -21.51 -1.47 4.66
N LEU A 365 -21.18 -1.88 3.43
CA LEU A 365 -21.64 -1.17 2.22
C LEU A 365 -23.18 -1.11 2.14
N TRP A 366 -23.87 -2.15 2.60
CA TRP A 366 -25.33 -2.14 2.63
C TRP A 366 -25.85 -1.11 3.64
N VAL A 367 -25.21 -0.97 4.80
CA VAL A 367 -25.54 0.04 5.81
C VAL A 367 -25.37 1.44 5.23
N ALA A 368 -24.21 1.72 4.61
CA ALA A 368 -23.94 3.02 3.99
C ALA A 368 -25.00 3.40 2.94
N LEU A 369 -25.38 2.46 2.07
CA LEU A 369 -26.40 2.68 1.04
C LEU A 369 -27.81 2.90 1.62
N VAL A 370 -28.17 2.15 2.67
CA VAL A 370 -29.47 2.31 3.34
C VAL A 370 -29.56 3.65 4.07
N VAL A 371 -28.52 4.02 4.82
CA VAL A 371 -28.46 5.31 5.52
C VAL A 371 -28.51 6.46 4.53
N LYS A 372 -27.77 6.40 3.42
CA LYS A 372 -27.85 7.40 2.35
C LYS A 372 -29.29 7.54 1.84
N SER A 373 -29.94 6.43 1.50
CA SER A 373 -31.34 6.45 1.02
C SER A 373 -32.33 6.98 2.06
N ILE A 374 -32.10 6.76 3.35
CA ILE A 374 -32.93 7.32 4.43
C ILE A 374 -32.77 8.83 4.46
N ARG A 375 -31.54 9.34 4.41
CA ARG A 375 -31.25 10.78 4.45
C ARG A 375 -31.85 11.51 3.26
N GLU A 376 -31.69 10.98 2.05
CA GLU A 376 -32.32 11.52 0.83
C GLU A 376 -33.84 11.68 0.99
N ARG A 377 -34.51 10.69 1.59
CA ARG A 377 -35.97 10.73 1.79
C ARG A 377 -36.41 11.73 2.85
N ILE A 378 -35.60 11.92 3.90
CA ILE A 378 -35.88 12.94 4.92
C ILE A 378 -35.77 14.33 4.28
N GLU A 379 -34.77 14.54 3.43
CA GLU A 379 -34.60 15.78 2.65
C GLU A 379 -35.77 16.01 1.69
N ASP A 380 -36.31 14.95 1.08
CA ASP A 380 -37.53 14.99 0.24
C ASP A 380 -38.83 15.20 1.04
N GLY A 381 -38.77 15.37 2.36
CA GLY A 381 -39.93 15.63 3.23
C GLY A 381 -40.76 14.39 3.58
N CYS A 382 -40.24 13.18 3.38
CA CYS A 382 -40.94 11.96 3.80
C CYS A 382 -41.02 11.88 5.34
N ALA A 383 -42.22 11.62 5.86
CA ALA A 383 -42.39 11.38 7.29
C ALA A 383 -41.53 10.20 7.78
N PHE A 384 -40.79 10.39 8.87
CA PHE A 384 -39.85 9.40 9.39
C PHE A 384 -40.54 8.05 9.73
N LEU A 385 -41.79 8.08 10.21
CA LEU A 385 -42.61 6.89 10.44
C LEU A 385 -42.83 6.06 9.16
N ALA A 386 -43.04 6.72 8.02
CA ALA A 386 -43.17 6.04 6.74
C ALA A 386 -41.85 5.37 6.36
N ILE A 387 -40.70 6.00 6.63
CA ILE A 387 -39.37 5.43 6.38
C ILE A 387 -39.13 4.16 7.22
N CYS A 388 -39.50 4.19 8.52
CA CYS A 388 -39.38 3.05 9.42
C CYS A 388 -40.22 1.83 8.99
N SER A 389 -41.29 2.05 8.23
CA SER A 389 -42.20 0.98 7.78
C SER A 389 -41.74 0.26 6.51
N ILE A 390 -40.69 0.75 5.84
CA ILE A 390 -40.29 0.24 4.53
C ILE A 390 -39.43 -1.03 4.68
N PRO A 391 -39.79 -2.13 4.00
CA PRO A 391 -38.94 -3.30 3.95
C PRO A 391 -37.68 -2.99 3.13
N PHE A 392 -36.57 -2.71 3.81
CA PHE A 392 -35.23 -2.71 3.22
C PHE A 392 -34.86 -4.13 2.73
N ASN A 393 -35.38 -4.53 1.57
CA ASN A 393 -35.08 -5.82 0.94
C ASN A 393 -33.71 -5.77 0.26
N ARG A 394 -32.86 -6.79 0.50
CA ARG A 394 -31.54 -6.94 -0.17
C ARG A 394 -31.55 -6.78 -1.71
N PRO A 395 -32.56 -7.23 -2.47
CA PRO A 395 -32.54 -7.08 -3.94
C PRO A 395 -32.73 -5.65 -4.47
N SER A 396 -33.37 -4.72 -3.74
CA SER A 396 -33.58 -3.34 -4.24
C SER A 396 -32.30 -2.51 -4.22
N VAL A 397 -31.40 -2.77 -3.26
CA VAL A 397 -30.07 -2.13 -3.18
C VAL A 397 -29.13 -2.67 -4.27
N ARG A 398 -29.21 -3.97 -4.61
CA ARG A 398 -28.41 -4.59 -5.69
C ARG A 398 -28.66 -3.98 -7.08
N ARG A 399 -29.88 -3.52 -7.36
CA ARG A 399 -30.22 -2.88 -8.64
C ARG A 399 -29.57 -1.49 -8.79
N ARG A 400 -29.44 -0.71 -7.71
CA ARG A 400 -28.75 0.60 -7.75
C ARG A 400 -27.22 0.45 -7.84
N THR A 401 -26.62 -0.56 -7.17
CA THR A 401 -25.16 -0.81 -7.26
C THR A 401 -24.67 -1.24 -8.65
N ARG A 402 -25.54 -1.80 -9.51
CA ARG A 402 -25.16 -2.10 -10.91
C ARG A 402 -25.12 -0.84 -11.77
N LEU A 403 -25.90 0.20 -11.43
CA LEU A 403 -25.97 1.44 -12.19
C LEU A 403 -24.88 2.44 -11.79
N SER A 404 -24.38 2.38 -10.55
CA SER A 404 -23.27 3.24 -10.08
C SER A 404 -21.87 2.71 -10.45
N ASN A 405 -21.75 1.42 -10.78
CA ASN A 405 -20.48 0.81 -11.23
C ASN A 405 -20.35 0.77 -12.76
N SER A 406 -21.30 1.40 -13.48
CA SER A 406 -21.32 1.53 -14.93
C SER A 406 -21.19 2.99 -15.39
N SER A 407 -20.54 3.84 -14.58
CA SER A 407 -20.29 5.25 -14.88
C SER A 407 -18.83 5.59 -14.61
#